data_AF-A0A1I3X4H2-F1
#
_entry.id   AF-A0A1I3X4H2-F1
#
_cell.length_a   1.000
_cell.length_b   1.000
_cell.length_c   1.000
_cell.angle_alpha   90.00
_cell.angle_beta   90.00
_cell.angle_gamma   90.00
#
_symmetry.space_group_name_H-M   'P 1'
#
loop_
_entity.id
_entity.type
_entity.pdbx_description
1 polymer ?
#
loop_
_entity_poly.entity_id
_entity_poly.type
_entity_poly.pdbx_seq_one_letter_code
_entity_poly.pdbx_strand_id
1 'polypeptide(L)'
;MPLLDADKFGGNWVFRFNQTLHFPLKFSLTMQNGACSSLVMAWIKMHKSGKSRLFPGNIKLPSYIRIVENLKADRMDGLEFLYEIGLFNKYIVCYEEKDIEKKLATIDEGYETLTYGIHAIGIAVTAHGIDCFDPNLGCVHFPKREDFIAWFKEEYWPNRGEIVTMARPSNSFKLYTILPISALETTSVHRR
;
A
#
# COMPACT_ATOMS: atom_id res chain seq x y z
N MET A 1 -13.84 -18.23 2.34
CA MET A 1 -14.45 -17.30 1.37
C MET A 1 -13.38 -16.88 0.36
N PRO A 2 -13.60 -17.03 -0.95
CA PRO A 2 -12.68 -16.62 -2.01
C PRO A 2 -12.89 -15.14 -2.34
N LEU A 3 -12.82 -14.28 -1.33
CA LEU A 3 -13.33 -12.90 -1.43
C LEU A 3 -12.51 -12.00 -2.36
N LEU A 4 -11.34 -12.45 -2.82
CA LEU A 4 -10.38 -11.64 -3.58
C LEU A 4 -9.58 -12.52 -4.52
N ASP A 5 -10.27 -13.20 -5.45
CA ASP A 5 -9.66 -14.05 -6.48
C ASP A 5 -8.93 -13.20 -7.53
N ALA A 6 -7.84 -12.53 -7.12
CA ALA A 6 -6.99 -11.76 -8.02
C ALA A 6 -6.51 -12.59 -9.22
N ASP A 7 -6.36 -13.90 -9.02
CA ASP A 7 -5.95 -14.86 -10.05
C ASP A 7 -6.91 -14.86 -11.26
N LYS A 8 -8.23 -14.59 -11.06
CA LYS A 8 -9.21 -14.45 -12.17
C LYS A 8 -8.95 -13.24 -13.06
N PHE A 9 -8.28 -12.24 -12.52
CA PHE A 9 -7.90 -11.01 -13.20
C PHE A 9 -6.43 -11.03 -13.61
N GLY A 10 -5.76 -12.19 -13.62
CA GLY A 10 -4.33 -12.29 -13.97
C GLY A 10 -3.37 -11.84 -12.86
N GLY A 11 -3.87 -11.59 -11.66
CA GLY A 11 -3.06 -11.32 -10.47
C GLY A 11 -2.36 -12.57 -9.96
N ASN A 12 -1.22 -12.40 -9.32
CA ASN A 12 -0.44 -13.47 -8.72
C ASN A 12 -0.01 -13.06 -7.31
N TRP A 13 -0.33 -13.86 -6.31
CA TRP A 13 0.02 -13.50 -4.94
C TRP A 13 1.50 -13.69 -4.68
N VAL A 14 2.18 -12.58 -4.34
CA VAL A 14 3.57 -12.59 -3.87
C VAL A 14 3.63 -13.22 -2.48
N PHE A 15 2.66 -12.87 -1.62
CA PHE A 15 2.41 -13.56 -0.36
C PHE A 15 0.99 -13.28 0.12
N ARG A 16 0.41 -14.24 0.87
CA ARG A 16 -0.87 -14.08 1.57
C ARG A 16 -0.65 -14.23 3.07
N PHE A 17 -1.26 -13.38 3.87
CA PHE A 17 -1.36 -13.58 5.30
C PHE A 17 -2.45 -14.61 5.59
N ASN A 18 -2.11 -15.62 6.40
CA ASN A 18 -3.12 -16.55 6.86
C ASN A 18 -3.89 -15.93 8.03
N GLN A 19 -5.09 -15.41 7.75
CA GLN A 19 -5.96 -14.78 8.74
C GLN A 19 -6.47 -15.76 9.82
N THR A 20 -6.37 -17.07 9.60
CA THR A 20 -6.85 -18.12 10.53
C THR A 20 -5.76 -18.66 11.46
N LEU A 21 -4.48 -18.42 11.16
CA LEU A 21 -3.33 -18.94 11.89
C LEU A 21 -2.48 -17.78 12.38
N HIS A 22 -2.58 -17.47 13.68
CA HIS A 22 -1.66 -16.60 14.43
C HIS A 22 -1.05 -15.47 13.60
N PHE A 23 -1.89 -14.52 13.17
CA PHE A 23 -1.37 -13.25 12.63
C PHE A 23 -0.39 -12.70 13.68
N PRO A 24 0.86 -12.36 13.30
CA PRO A 24 1.90 -11.99 14.25
C PRO A 24 1.59 -10.70 15.02
N LEU A 25 0.58 -9.94 14.55
CA LEU A 25 -0.05 -8.86 15.28
C LEU A 25 -1.45 -9.33 15.69
N LYS A 26 -1.94 -9.01 16.89
CA LYS A 26 -3.38 -9.20 17.14
C LYS A 26 -4.11 -8.31 16.13
N PHE A 27 -5.11 -8.84 15.41
CA PHE A 27 -5.88 -8.10 14.40
C PHE A 27 -6.39 -6.74 14.93
N SER A 28 -6.75 -6.68 16.22
CA SER A 28 -7.11 -5.44 16.91
C SER A 28 -5.99 -4.39 16.93
N LEU A 29 -4.72 -4.80 17.04
CA LEU A 29 -3.53 -3.94 17.09
C LEU A 29 -3.00 -3.48 15.72
N THR A 30 -3.30 -4.21 14.64
CA THR A 30 -3.02 -3.79 13.25
C THR A 30 -4.03 -2.75 12.77
N MET A 31 -5.24 -2.83 13.30
CA MET A 31 -6.39 -1.98 12.97
C MET A 31 -6.54 -0.78 13.92
N GLN A 32 -6.01 -0.86 15.14
CA GLN A 32 -6.01 0.25 16.11
C GLN A 32 -4.75 1.11 15.94
N ASN A 33 -4.95 2.43 15.86
CA ASN A 33 -3.91 3.47 15.95
C ASN A 33 -2.94 3.62 14.76
N GLY A 34 -3.37 3.39 13.51
CA GLY A 34 -2.56 3.74 12.32
C GLY A 34 -1.44 2.77 11.96
N ALA A 35 -1.47 1.54 12.49
CA ALA A 35 -0.48 0.51 12.18
C ALA A 35 -0.52 0.04 10.71
N CYS A 36 -1.66 0.17 10.02
CA CYS A 36 -1.80 -0.08 8.59
C CYS A 36 -0.85 0.81 7.75
N SER A 37 -0.85 2.13 7.98
CA SER A 37 0.04 3.07 7.30
C SER A 37 1.51 2.76 7.57
N SER A 38 1.83 2.37 8.82
CA SER A 38 3.18 1.97 9.22
C SER A 38 3.66 0.71 8.48
N LEU A 39 2.79 -0.30 8.37
CA LEU A 39 3.08 -1.52 7.62
C LEU A 39 3.24 -1.25 6.13
N VAL A 40 2.45 -0.35 5.56
CA VAL A 40 2.60 0.08 4.17
C VAL A 40 3.98 0.73 3.96
N MET A 41 4.40 1.65 4.82
CA MET A 41 5.73 2.28 4.71
C MET A 41 6.87 1.25 4.87
N ALA A 42 6.75 0.33 5.82
CA ALA A 42 7.71 -0.76 5.99
C ALA A 42 7.75 -1.68 4.76
N TRP A 43 6.60 -1.96 4.14
CA TRP A 43 6.53 -2.74 2.92
C TRP A 43 7.18 -2.01 1.75
N ILE A 44 6.94 -0.70 1.57
CA ILE A 44 7.59 0.13 0.54
C ILE A 44 9.12 0.06 0.67
N LYS A 45 9.66 0.17 1.90
CA LYS A 45 11.09 0.00 2.17
C LYS A 45 11.62 -1.33 1.62
N MET A 46 10.92 -2.41 1.93
CA MET A 46 11.32 -3.76 1.54
C MET A 46 11.17 -3.97 0.03
N HIS A 47 10.06 -3.52 -0.55
CA HIS A 47 9.80 -3.56 -1.98
C HIS A 47 10.90 -2.84 -2.75
N LYS A 48 11.25 -1.61 -2.37
CA LYS A 48 12.33 -0.85 -3.00
C LYS A 48 13.67 -1.58 -2.97
N SER A 49 13.94 -2.34 -1.92
CA SER A 49 15.18 -3.13 -1.80
C SER A 49 15.11 -4.51 -2.49
N GLY A 50 14.04 -4.82 -3.23
CA GLY A 50 13.83 -6.12 -3.89
C GLY A 50 13.52 -7.27 -2.91
N LYS A 51 13.07 -6.95 -1.69
CA LYS A 51 12.88 -7.89 -0.59
C LYS A 51 11.43 -8.06 -0.15
N SER A 52 10.44 -7.55 -0.91
CA SER A 52 9.00 -7.61 -0.57
C SER A 52 8.53 -9.02 -0.20
N ARG A 53 8.98 -10.07 -0.89
CA ARG A 53 8.66 -11.48 -0.59
C ARG A 53 9.06 -11.95 0.83
N LEU A 54 10.06 -11.30 1.44
CA LEU A 54 10.52 -11.63 2.79
C LEU A 54 9.71 -10.90 3.88
N PHE A 55 8.80 -10.01 3.49
CA PHE A 55 8.04 -9.16 4.39
C PHE A 55 7.24 -9.96 5.44
N PRO A 56 6.52 -11.06 5.11
CA PRO A 56 5.75 -11.81 6.10
C PRO A 56 6.60 -12.43 7.21
N GLY A 57 7.78 -12.95 6.86
CA GLY A 57 8.73 -13.51 7.83
C GLY A 57 9.40 -12.44 8.68
N ASN A 58 9.66 -11.27 8.09
CA ASN A 58 10.35 -10.18 8.76
C ASN A 58 9.48 -9.36 9.71
N ILE A 59 8.15 -9.32 9.52
CA ILE A 59 7.24 -8.70 10.52
C ILE A 59 7.37 -9.37 11.89
N LYS A 60 7.79 -10.64 11.95
CA LYS A 60 8.02 -11.35 13.22
C LYS A 60 9.34 -10.95 13.92
N LEU A 61 10.25 -10.26 13.22
CA LEU A 61 11.52 -9.87 13.81
C LEU A 61 11.33 -8.64 14.72
N PRO A 62 11.89 -8.64 15.95
CA PRO A 62 11.74 -7.55 16.90
C PRO A 62 12.13 -6.17 16.35
N SER A 63 13.10 -6.09 15.45
CA SER A 63 13.51 -4.83 14.82
C SER A 63 12.44 -4.23 13.91
N TYR A 64 11.67 -5.07 13.19
CA TYR A 64 10.58 -4.63 12.33
C TYR A 64 9.32 -4.29 13.13
N ILE A 65 9.02 -5.06 14.17
CA ILE A 65 7.96 -4.72 15.13
C ILE A 65 8.27 -3.34 15.73
N ARG A 66 9.52 -3.11 16.15
CA ARG A 66 9.96 -1.81 16.66
C ARG A 66 9.87 -0.70 15.60
N ILE A 67 10.18 -0.98 14.32
CA ILE A 67 9.96 0.00 13.23
C ILE A 67 8.47 0.32 13.10
N VAL A 68 7.59 -0.69 13.08
CA VAL A 68 6.15 -0.49 13.00
C VAL A 68 5.63 0.27 14.22
N GLU A 69 6.09 -0.06 15.43
CA GLU A 69 5.75 0.63 16.68
C GLU A 69 6.26 2.07 16.73
N ASN A 70 7.48 2.33 16.24
CA ASN A 70 8.01 3.68 16.12
C ASN A 70 7.25 4.48 15.06
N LEU A 71 6.81 3.85 13.97
CA LEU A 71 5.93 4.47 12.97
C LEU A 71 4.50 4.68 13.48
N LYS A 72 4.07 4.01 14.56
CA LYS A 72 2.82 4.33 15.28
C LYS A 72 2.93 5.62 16.11
N ALA A 73 4.15 6.09 16.39
CA ALA A 73 4.38 7.13 17.41
C ALA A 73 4.10 8.55 16.93
N ASP A 74 4.07 8.82 15.63
CA ASP A 74 3.60 10.09 15.09
C ASP A 74 3.10 9.84 13.68
N ARG A 75 2.43 10.83 13.09
CA ARG A 75 1.62 10.70 11.86
C ARG A 75 2.49 10.24 10.67
N MET A 76 1.96 10.26 9.45
CA MET A 76 2.76 10.10 8.23
C MET A 76 3.78 11.25 8.00
N ASP A 77 4.42 11.72 9.06
CA ASP A 77 5.58 12.61 9.14
C ASP A 77 6.87 11.84 8.82
N GLY A 78 6.77 10.55 8.44
CA GLY A 78 7.82 9.69 7.87
C GLY A 78 8.40 10.16 6.54
N LEU A 79 8.39 11.46 6.25
CA LEU A 79 9.03 12.08 5.10
C LEU A 79 10.55 11.87 5.15
N GLU A 80 11.18 12.00 6.32
CA GLU A 80 12.63 11.83 6.46
C GLU A 80 13.07 10.40 6.10
N PHE A 81 12.33 9.40 6.60
CA PHE A 81 12.57 8.00 6.23
C PHE A 81 12.44 7.75 4.71
N LEU A 82 11.48 8.40 4.02
CA LEU A 82 11.38 8.31 2.57
C LEU A 82 12.65 8.83 1.89
N TYR A 83 13.18 9.97 2.33
CA TYR A 83 14.42 10.53 1.79
C TYR A 83 15.63 9.60 2.01
N GLU A 84 15.74 8.97 3.19
CA GLU A 84 16.80 7.98 3.47
C GLU A 84 16.79 6.81 2.48
N ILE A 85 15.61 6.41 2.01
CA ILE A 85 15.47 5.35 1.00
C ILE A 85 15.37 5.90 -0.42
N GLY A 86 15.72 7.17 -0.65
CA GLY A 86 15.74 7.79 -1.98
C GLY A 86 14.36 8.00 -2.59
N LEU A 87 13.33 8.21 -1.77
CA LEU A 87 11.96 8.53 -2.15
C LEU A 87 11.56 9.89 -1.58
N PHE A 88 10.53 10.51 -2.16
CA PHE A 88 9.90 11.70 -1.58
C PHE A 88 8.40 11.68 -1.85
N ASN A 89 7.63 12.33 -0.98
CA ASN A 89 6.19 12.52 -1.17
C ASN A 89 5.95 13.75 -2.06
N LYS A 90 5.27 13.57 -3.19
CA LYS A 90 5.02 14.63 -4.17
C LYS A 90 3.75 15.41 -3.86
N TYR A 91 2.64 14.73 -3.58
CA TYR A 91 1.36 15.35 -3.26
C TYR A 91 0.44 14.41 -2.49
N ILE A 92 -0.48 15.02 -1.74
CA ILE A 92 -1.60 14.36 -1.05
C ILE A 92 -2.88 14.96 -1.62
N VAL A 93 -3.76 14.13 -2.18
CA VAL A 93 -5.04 14.59 -2.72
C VAL A 93 -6.18 13.78 -2.12
N CYS A 94 -7.25 14.48 -1.72
CA CYS A 94 -8.50 13.86 -1.28
C CYS A 94 -9.45 13.72 -2.47
N TYR A 95 -10.04 12.54 -2.63
CA TYR A 95 -11.00 12.24 -3.70
C TYR A 95 -12.29 11.65 -3.14
N GLU A 96 -13.38 11.84 -3.88
CA GLU A 96 -14.61 11.07 -3.71
C GLU A 96 -14.46 9.67 -4.31
N GLU A 97 -15.19 8.68 -3.78
CA GLU A 97 -15.06 7.27 -4.22
C GLU A 97 -15.39 7.03 -5.70
N LYS A 98 -16.24 7.88 -6.30
CA LYS A 98 -16.85 7.66 -7.63
C LYS A 98 -15.86 7.58 -8.81
N ASP A 99 -14.59 7.91 -8.59
CA ASP A 99 -13.55 7.91 -9.63
C ASP A 99 -12.28 7.17 -9.18
N ILE A 100 -12.35 6.29 -8.17
CA ILE A 100 -11.17 5.67 -7.59
C ILE A 100 -10.30 4.95 -8.63
N GLU A 101 -10.91 4.22 -9.56
CA GLU A 101 -10.20 3.52 -10.63
C GLU A 101 -9.41 4.45 -11.56
N LYS A 102 -9.83 5.71 -11.69
CA LYS A 102 -9.17 6.71 -12.52
C LYS A 102 -8.01 7.40 -11.82
N LYS A 103 -7.89 7.21 -10.50
CA LYS A 103 -6.88 7.87 -9.65
C LYS A 103 -5.77 6.95 -9.21
N LEU A 104 -5.96 5.63 -9.30
CA LEU A 104 -4.96 4.65 -8.89
C LEU A 104 -3.99 4.27 -10.02
N ALA A 105 -2.76 3.96 -9.58
CA ALA A 105 -1.61 3.57 -10.38
C ALA A 105 -1.33 4.56 -11.53
N THR A 106 -1.59 5.85 -11.36
CA THR A 106 -1.58 6.86 -12.44
C THR A 106 -0.18 7.33 -12.83
N ILE A 107 0.80 7.09 -11.98
CA ILE A 107 2.20 7.37 -12.22
C ILE A 107 2.85 6.32 -13.13
N ASP A 108 3.97 6.67 -13.77
CA ASP A 108 4.72 5.74 -14.61
C ASP A 108 5.54 4.75 -13.77
N GLU A 109 6.19 5.25 -12.71
CA GLU A 109 6.97 4.45 -11.77
C GLU A 109 7.01 5.13 -10.40
N GLY A 110 6.92 4.33 -9.33
CA GLY A 110 6.99 4.80 -7.96
C GLY A 110 5.98 4.08 -7.07
N TYR A 111 5.45 4.81 -6.09
CA TYR A 111 4.51 4.27 -5.14
C TYR A 111 3.32 5.20 -4.96
N GLU A 112 2.17 4.61 -4.72
CA GLU A 112 0.99 5.28 -4.25
C GLU A 112 0.56 4.64 -2.93
N THR A 113 0.11 5.45 -1.98
CA THR A 113 -0.52 4.95 -0.74
C THR A 113 -1.94 5.48 -0.70
N LEU A 114 -2.89 4.57 -0.53
CA LEU A 114 -4.30 4.88 -0.46
C LEU A 114 -4.76 4.73 0.99
N THR A 115 -5.37 5.77 1.57
CA THR A 115 -5.98 5.69 2.89
C THR A 115 -7.47 5.98 2.82
N TYR A 116 -8.30 5.15 3.46
CA TYR A 116 -9.75 5.31 3.52
C TYR A 116 -10.27 4.87 4.89
N GLY A 117 -11.12 5.70 5.50
CA GLY A 117 -11.51 5.50 6.90
C GLY A 117 -10.30 5.42 7.83
N ILE A 118 -10.07 4.25 8.43
CA ILE A 118 -8.92 3.96 9.31
C ILE A 118 -7.89 3.02 8.67
N HIS A 119 -8.06 2.67 7.39
CA HIS A 119 -7.22 1.69 6.69
C HIS A 119 -6.29 2.36 5.69
N ALA A 120 -5.18 1.67 5.39
CA ALA A 120 -4.22 2.09 4.40
C ALA A 120 -3.68 0.89 3.61
N ILE A 121 -3.48 1.08 2.31
CA ILE A 121 -2.81 0.12 1.43
C ILE A 121 -1.68 0.78 0.65
N GLY A 122 -0.71 -0.02 0.24
CA GLY A 122 0.41 0.39 -0.60
C GLY A 122 0.26 -0.15 -2.02
N ILE A 123 0.62 0.67 -3.00
CA ILE A 123 0.66 0.33 -4.41
C ILE A 123 2.06 0.68 -4.90
N ALA A 124 2.75 -0.26 -5.52
CA ALA A 124 3.99 0.00 -6.25
C ALA A 124 3.69 -0.10 -7.74
N VAL A 125 4.06 0.94 -8.48
CA VAL A 125 4.01 0.97 -9.95
C VAL A 125 5.42 0.81 -10.46
N THR A 126 5.66 -0.23 -11.26
CA THR A 126 6.99 -0.56 -11.77
C THR A 126 6.92 -0.85 -13.27
N ALA A 127 8.09 -0.90 -13.92
CA ALA A 127 8.20 -1.38 -15.30
C ALA A 127 7.70 -2.82 -15.51
N HIS A 128 7.55 -3.61 -14.43
CA HIS A 128 7.11 -5.00 -14.48
C HIS A 128 5.64 -5.21 -14.11
N GLY A 129 4.92 -4.14 -13.78
CA GLY A 129 3.52 -4.20 -13.37
C GLY A 129 3.26 -3.52 -12.04
N ILE A 130 2.16 -3.92 -11.40
CA ILE A 130 1.62 -3.31 -10.19
C ILE A 130 1.66 -4.31 -9.03
N ASP A 131 2.30 -3.94 -7.93
CA ASP A 131 2.18 -4.66 -6.67
C ASP A 131 1.21 -3.91 -5.75
N CYS A 132 0.15 -4.58 -5.29
CA CYS A 132 -0.78 -4.05 -4.31
C CYS A 132 -0.62 -4.80 -2.99
N PHE A 133 -0.28 -4.05 -1.94
CA PHE A 133 -0.11 -4.55 -0.59
C PHE A 133 -1.19 -4.02 0.35
N ASP A 134 -1.95 -4.95 0.91
CA ASP A 134 -2.88 -4.69 1.99
C ASP A 134 -2.38 -5.39 3.27
N PRO A 135 -2.16 -4.64 4.37
CA PRO A 135 -1.81 -5.22 5.67
C PRO A 135 -2.71 -6.35 6.17
N ASN A 136 -3.98 -6.38 5.75
CA ASN A 136 -4.95 -7.39 6.16
C ASN A 136 -4.92 -8.66 5.28
N LEU A 137 -4.31 -8.60 4.09
CA LEU A 137 -4.39 -9.69 3.11
C LEU A 137 -3.03 -10.22 2.69
N GLY A 138 -2.08 -9.33 2.40
CA GLY A 138 -0.82 -9.67 1.78
C GLY A 138 -0.51 -8.79 0.58
N CYS A 139 0.35 -9.29 -0.31
CA CYS A 139 0.78 -8.58 -1.51
C CYS A 139 0.43 -9.40 -2.75
N VAL A 140 -0.22 -8.75 -3.70
CA VAL A 140 -0.57 -9.32 -5.00
C VAL A 140 0.11 -8.51 -6.12
N HIS A 141 0.62 -9.22 -7.11
CA HIS A 141 1.27 -8.67 -8.29
C HIS A 141 0.36 -8.80 -9.51
N PHE A 142 0.26 -7.75 -10.31
CA PHE A 142 -0.43 -7.74 -11.60
C PHE A 142 0.55 -7.33 -12.69
N PRO A 143 0.78 -8.16 -13.72
CA PRO A 143 1.68 -7.81 -14.83
C PRO A 143 1.19 -6.61 -15.65
N LYS A 144 -0.12 -6.34 -15.64
CA LYS A 144 -0.74 -5.24 -16.37
C LYS A 144 -1.53 -4.35 -15.42
N ARG A 145 -1.47 -3.04 -15.68
CA ARG A 145 -2.24 -2.06 -14.92
C ARG A 145 -3.75 -2.23 -15.10
N GLU A 146 -4.21 -2.53 -16.30
CA GLU A 146 -5.64 -2.71 -16.60
C GLU A 146 -6.26 -3.84 -15.78
N ASP A 147 -5.53 -4.96 -15.66
CA ASP A 147 -5.89 -6.12 -14.85
C ASP A 147 -5.99 -5.76 -13.36
N PHE A 148 -5.01 -5.01 -12.84
CA PHE A 148 -5.06 -4.48 -11.47
C PHE A 148 -6.29 -3.59 -11.26
N ILE A 149 -6.56 -2.67 -12.17
CA ILE A 149 -7.68 -1.73 -12.05
C ILE A 149 -9.02 -2.47 -12.10
N ALA A 150 -9.17 -3.44 -12.98
CA ALA A 150 -10.37 -4.29 -13.06
C ALA A 150 -10.59 -5.05 -11.76
N TRP A 151 -9.56 -5.76 -11.27
CA TRP A 151 -9.64 -6.46 -9.97
C TRP A 151 -9.96 -5.51 -8.82
N PHE A 152 -9.29 -4.36 -8.77
CA PHE A 152 -9.47 -3.41 -7.67
C PHE A 152 -10.91 -2.89 -7.63
N LYS A 153 -11.48 -2.59 -8.80
CA LYS A 153 -12.84 -2.05 -8.93
C LYS A 153 -13.92 -3.10 -8.69
N GLU A 154 -13.73 -4.31 -9.22
CA GLU A 154 -14.78 -5.34 -9.24
C GLU A 154 -14.77 -6.21 -7.98
N GLU A 155 -13.60 -6.46 -7.40
CA GLU A 155 -13.45 -7.37 -6.26
C GLU A 155 -12.98 -6.64 -5.00
N TYR A 156 -11.85 -5.92 -5.05
CA TYR A 156 -11.26 -5.38 -3.82
C TYR A 156 -12.11 -4.27 -3.18
N TRP A 157 -12.40 -3.23 -3.95
CA TRP A 157 -13.05 -2.02 -3.43
C TRP A 157 -14.46 -2.31 -2.91
N PRO A 158 -15.36 -3.00 -3.64
CA PRO A 158 -16.71 -3.30 -3.14
C PRO A 158 -16.70 -4.12 -1.85
N ASN A 159 -15.74 -5.05 -1.72
CA ASN A 159 -15.63 -5.95 -0.57
C ASN A 159 -14.75 -5.39 0.57
N ARG A 160 -14.28 -4.12 0.47
CA ARG A 160 -13.40 -3.50 1.47
C ARG A 160 -13.96 -3.47 2.90
N GLY A 161 -15.29 -3.45 3.05
CA GLY A 161 -15.95 -3.52 4.36
C GLY A 161 -15.76 -4.87 5.07
N GLU A 162 -15.64 -5.96 4.31
CA GLU A 162 -15.37 -7.30 4.86
C GLU A 162 -13.88 -7.47 5.21
N ILE A 163 -13.01 -6.76 4.50
CA ILE A 163 -11.56 -6.69 4.77
C ILE A 163 -11.28 -5.87 6.04
N VAL A 164 -12.11 -4.86 6.30
CA VAL A 164 -11.93 -3.87 7.37
C VAL A 164 -13.12 -3.99 8.34
N THR A 165 -13.14 -5.06 9.14
CA THR A 165 -14.29 -5.47 9.99
C THR A 165 -14.78 -4.47 11.04
N MET A 166 -14.16 -3.27 11.17
CA MET A 166 -14.53 -2.26 12.17
C MET A 166 -14.70 -0.83 11.63
N ALA A 167 -14.63 -0.59 10.31
CA ALA A 167 -14.72 0.78 9.78
C ALA A 167 -16.06 1.06 9.10
N ARG A 168 -16.69 2.19 9.43
CA ARG A 168 -17.74 2.76 8.58
C ARG A 168 -17.13 3.03 7.20
N PRO A 169 -17.82 2.71 6.09
CA PRO A 169 -17.39 3.13 4.76
C PRO A 169 -17.16 4.64 4.77
N SER A 170 -15.97 5.08 4.39
CA SER A 170 -15.67 6.50 4.25
C SER A 170 -15.93 6.89 2.81
N ASN A 171 -16.78 7.89 2.57
CA ASN A 171 -17.13 8.33 1.20
C ASN A 171 -15.98 9.08 0.50
N SER A 172 -14.79 9.09 1.08
CA SER A 172 -13.60 9.71 0.50
C SER A 172 -12.36 8.91 0.84
N PHE A 173 -11.34 9.08 0.00
CA PHE A 173 -10.02 8.52 0.22
C PHE A 173 -8.96 9.58 0.02
N LYS A 174 -7.78 9.36 0.62
CA LYS A 174 -6.58 10.15 0.35
C LYS A 174 -5.60 9.30 -0.44
N LEU A 175 -5.03 9.88 -1.48
CA LEU A 175 -3.98 9.30 -2.27
C LEU A 175 -2.69 10.08 -2.03
N TYR A 176 -1.64 9.36 -1.64
CA TYR A 176 -0.29 9.86 -1.44
C TYR A 176 0.56 9.34 -2.59
N THR A 177 1.18 10.23 -3.36
CA THR A 177 2.10 9.83 -4.42
C THR A 177 3.54 9.99 -3.94
N ILE A 178 4.29 8.90 -3.99
CA ILE A 178 5.67 8.80 -3.50
C ILE A 178 6.56 8.40 -4.69
N LEU A 179 7.50 9.26 -5.05
CA LEU A 179 8.34 9.07 -6.24
C LEU A 179 9.82 8.91 -5.88
N PRO A 180 10.62 8.30 -6.78
CA PRO A 180 12.08 8.36 -6.69
C PRO A 180 12.59 9.81 -6.70
N ILE A 181 13.60 10.12 -5.90
CA ILE A 181 14.23 11.46 -5.88
C ILE A 181 14.72 11.90 -7.27
N SER A 182 15.13 10.97 -8.13
CA SER A 182 15.50 11.26 -9.52
C SER A 182 14.39 11.93 -10.33
N ALA A 183 13.12 11.78 -9.94
CA ALA A 183 11.99 12.45 -10.58
C ALA A 183 11.89 13.96 -10.23
N LEU A 184 12.67 14.46 -9.27
CA LEU A 184 12.76 15.90 -8.98
C LEU A 184 13.57 16.64 -10.05
N GLU A 185 14.65 16.02 -10.53
CA GLU A 185 15.60 16.65 -11.45
C GLU A 185 14.98 16.95 -12.82
N THR A 186 14.06 16.10 -13.30
CA THR A 186 13.34 16.30 -14.57
C THR A 186 12.40 17.50 -14.56
N THR A 187 11.93 17.97 -13.40
CA THR A 187 11.10 19.18 -13.30
C THR A 187 11.90 20.49 -13.32
N SER A 188 13.21 20.42 -13.05
CA SER A 188 14.10 21.58 -13.02
C SER A 188 14.60 22.02 -14.41
N VAL A 189 14.63 21.10 -15.38
CA VAL A 189 15.14 21.36 -16.74
C VAL A 189 14.13 22.09 -17.62
N HIS A 190 12.84 22.12 -17.25
CA HIS A 190 11.80 22.90 -17.95
C HIS A 190 11.56 24.30 -17.36
N ARG A 191 12.40 24.75 -16.43
CA ARG A 191 12.45 26.13 -15.94
C ARG A 191 13.80 26.78 -16.27
N ARG A 192 14.13 26.87 -17.56
CA ARG A 192 15.10 27.83 -18.07
C ARG A 192 14.63 28.36 -19.41
#